data_AF-A0A091XKN5-F1
#
_entry.id   AF-A0A091XKN5-F1
#
_cell.length_a   1.000
_cell.length_b   1.000
_cell.length_c   1.000
_cell.angle_alpha   90.00
_cell.angle_beta   90.00
_cell.angle_gamma   90.00
#
_symmetry.space_group_name_H-M   'P 1'
#
loop_
_entity.id
_entity.type
_entity.pdbx_description
1 polymer ?
#
loop_
_entity_poly.entity_id
_entity_poly.type
_entity_poly.pdbx_seq_one_letter_code
_entity_poly.pdbx_strand_id
1 'polypeptide(L)'
;QPVEATDDAFWDQFWADTATSVQDVFALVPAAEIRAVREESPSNLATLCYKAVEKLVQGAGSCCHTEKERQIVLNCCRLLTRILPYIFEDPDWRGFFWSTVPGAGRGGGDEDDENARPLAESLLLAVADLLFCPDFTVQSHRRSTVDSAEDIHSIDSCEYIWEAGVGFAHSPPPNYIHDLNRTELLKLLLTCFSEAMYLPPSSDSSNANPWVQFFCSTENRHALPLFTSLLNVVCAYDPVGYGIPYNHLLFSDYREPLVEEAAQVLIVTLDYDSSTSSSPTVDGTTTGTAMDDVDPPGPDNLFVNYLSRIHREEDFQFILKGVARLLSNPLVQTYLPNSAKKIQFHQELLVLFWKLCDFNKKFLFFVLKSSDVLDILVPILYFLNDARADQSRVGLMHIGVFILLLLSGERNFGVRLNKPYSVRVPMDIPVFTGTHADLLIIVFHKIITSGHQRLQPLFFICLPSTVSPYLKSLSMVAANKLLHLLEAFSTTWFLFSAVQNHHLVFFLLEVFNNIIQYQFDG
;
A
#
# COMPACT_ATOMS: atom_id res chain seq x y z
N GLN A 1 -37.75 4.92 -18.09
CA GLN A 1 -38.15 6.34 -18.29
C GLN A 1 -37.23 7.19 -17.42
N PRO A 2 -36.82 8.38 -17.88
CA PRO A 2 -36.03 9.28 -17.05
C PRO A 2 -36.82 9.64 -15.79
N VAL A 3 -36.20 9.48 -14.62
CA VAL A 3 -36.80 9.87 -13.34
C VAL A 3 -36.37 11.30 -13.04
N GLU A 4 -37.29 12.13 -12.57
CA GLU A 4 -36.96 13.52 -12.24
C GLU A 4 -35.94 13.56 -11.08
N ALA A 5 -34.90 14.38 -11.22
CA ALA A 5 -33.89 14.55 -10.17
C ALA A 5 -34.45 15.12 -8.85
N THR A 6 -35.64 15.73 -8.92
CA THR A 6 -36.39 16.27 -7.78
C THR A 6 -37.31 15.26 -7.10
N ASP A 7 -37.43 14.04 -7.61
CA ASP A 7 -38.22 12.98 -6.97
C ASP A 7 -37.44 12.34 -5.81
N ASP A 8 -37.26 13.10 -4.73
CA ASP A 8 -36.49 12.64 -3.57
C ASP A 8 -37.09 11.38 -2.93
N ALA A 9 -38.39 11.15 -3.07
CA ALA A 9 -39.05 9.94 -2.57
C ALA A 9 -38.64 8.67 -3.34
N PHE A 10 -38.33 8.79 -4.63
CA PHE A 10 -37.74 7.71 -5.40
C PHE A 10 -36.27 7.48 -5.01
N TRP A 11 -35.47 8.54 -5.01
CA TRP A 11 -34.03 8.44 -4.78
C TRP A 11 -33.68 8.01 -3.34
N ASP A 12 -34.45 8.46 -2.35
CA ASP A 12 -34.19 8.10 -0.95
C ASP A 12 -34.33 6.59 -0.68
N GLN A 13 -35.01 5.82 -1.54
CA GLN A 13 -35.14 4.36 -1.40
C GLN A 13 -33.79 3.63 -1.48
N PHE A 14 -32.79 4.20 -2.15
CA PHE A 14 -31.48 3.58 -2.32
C PHE A 14 -30.61 3.62 -1.04
N TRP A 15 -30.91 4.51 -0.09
CA TRP A 15 -30.09 4.70 1.12
C TRP A 15 -30.88 4.84 2.42
N ALA A 16 -32.19 5.09 2.40
CA ALA A 16 -32.99 5.28 3.60
C ALA A 16 -33.39 3.97 4.32
N ASP A 17 -33.34 2.83 3.64
CA ASP A 17 -33.67 1.54 4.25
C ASP A 17 -32.57 1.08 5.22
N THR A 18 -33.01 0.59 6.39
CA THR A 18 -32.22 0.71 7.64
C THR A 18 -31.13 -0.33 7.84
N ALA A 19 -30.87 -1.24 6.90
CA ALA A 19 -29.84 -2.26 7.07
C ALA A 19 -29.47 -2.96 5.75
N THR A 20 -28.82 -2.27 4.82
CA THR A 20 -28.19 -2.92 3.66
C THR A 20 -26.73 -3.19 3.97
N SER A 21 -26.38 -4.45 4.21
CA SER A 21 -24.97 -4.86 4.22
C SER A 21 -24.38 -4.71 2.81
N VAL A 22 -23.04 -4.71 2.68
CA VAL A 22 -22.37 -4.73 1.37
C VAL A 22 -22.90 -5.88 0.50
N GLN A 23 -23.15 -7.04 1.10
CA GLN A 23 -23.69 -8.21 0.41
C GLN A 23 -25.09 -7.97 -0.13
N ASP A 24 -25.94 -7.28 0.65
CA ASP A 24 -27.29 -6.92 0.23
C ASP A 24 -27.25 -5.93 -0.93
N VAL A 25 -26.39 -4.90 -0.87
CA VAL A 25 -26.21 -3.96 -1.98
C VAL A 25 -25.76 -4.68 -3.25
N PHE A 26 -24.82 -5.62 -3.15
CA PHE A 26 -24.32 -6.36 -4.31
C PHE A 26 -25.34 -7.34 -4.89
N ALA A 27 -26.25 -7.86 -4.06
CA ALA A 27 -27.36 -8.70 -4.48
C ALA A 27 -28.51 -7.89 -5.10
N LEU A 28 -28.83 -6.73 -4.52
CA LEU A 28 -29.91 -5.83 -4.96
C LEU A 28 -29.52 -4.98 -6.17
N VAL A 29 -28.22 -4.77 -6.41
CA VAL A 29 -27.70 -4.00 -7.56
C VAL A 29 -26.74 -4.88 -8.38
N PRO A 30 -27.27 -5.78 -9.23
CA PRO A 30 -26.48 -6.65 -10.09
C PRO A 30 -25.66 -5.88 -11.14
N ALA A 31 -24.50 -6.43 -11.49
CA ALA A 31 -23.60 -5.85 -12.49
C ALA A 31 -24.28 -5.60 -13.85
N ALA A 32 -25.14 -6.53 -14.28
CA ALA A 32 -25.87 -6.42 -15.54
C ALA A 32 -26.85 -5.24 -15.54
N GLU A 33 -27.49 -4.97 -14.40
CA GLU A 33 -28.42 -3.85 -14.26
C GLU A 33 -27.69 -2.51 -14.29
N ILE A 34 -26.53 -2.41 -13.63
CA ILE A 34 -25.72 -1.17 -13.66
C ILE A 34 -25.30 -0.84 -15.10
N ARG A 35 -24.83 -1.83 -15.87
CA ARG A 35 -24.48 -1.65 -17.29
C ARG A 35 -25.70 -1.31 -18.15
N ALA A 36 -26.83 -1.97 -17.93
CA ALA A 36 -28.07 -1.64 -18.63
C ALA A 36 -28.54 -0.21 -18.33
N VAL A 37 -28.49 0.24 -17.08
CA VAL A 37 -28.83 1.63 -16.74
C VAL A 37 -27.83 2.62 -17.34
N ARG A 38 -26.52 2.30 -17.36
CA ARG A 38 -25.48 3.11 -18.01
C ARG A 38 -25.78 3.33 -19.50
N GLU A 39 -26.23 2.28 -20.20
CA GLU A 39 -26.47 2.30 -21.65
C GLU A 39 -27.87 2.84 -22.00
N GLU A 40 -28.91 2.42 -21.28
CA GLU A 40 -30.31 2.72 -21.58
C GLU A 40 -30.83 3.98 -20.89
N SER A 41 -30.22 4.42 -19.78
CA SER A 41 -30.66 5.56 -18.97
C SER A 41 -29.50 6.29 -18.26
N PRO A 42 -28.48 6.78 -19.01
CA PRO A 42 -27.29 7.40 -18.45
C PRO A 42 -27.58 8.61 -17.54
N SER A 43 -28.63 9.39 -17.84
CA SER A 43 -29.04 10.52 -16.99
C SER A 43 -29.48 10.09 -15.59
N ASN A 44 -30.13 8.93 -15.47
CA ASN A 44 -30.55 8.41 -14.16
C ASN A 44 -29.34 7.92 -13.37
N LEU A 45 -28.37 7.26 -14.02
CA LEU A 45 -27.13 6.85 -13.37
C LEU A 45 -26.32 8.05 -12.87
N ALA A 46 -26.19 9.08 -13.70
CA ALA A 46 -25.54 10.33 -13.32
C ALA A 46 -26.22 10.99 -12.11
N THR A 47 -27.56 11.05 -12.13
CA THR A 47 -28.35 11.59 -11.01
C THR A 47 -28.16 10.76 -9.73
N LEU A 48 -28.12 9.43 -9.83
CA LEU A 48 -27.87 8.54 -8.69
C LEU A 48 -26.51 8.81 -8.06
N CYS A 49 -25.46 8.91 -8.87
CA CYS A 49 -24.11 9.24 -8.40
C CYS A 49 -24.08 10.62 -7.74
N TYR A 50 -24.68 11.63 -8.38
CA TYR A 50 -24.76 12.98 -7.81
C TYR A 50 -25.44 12.99 -6.44
N LYS A 51 -26.63 12.40 -6.34
CA LYS A 51 -27.39 12.34 -5.08
C LYS A 51 -26.64 11.56 -4.00
N ALA A 52 -25.97 10.46 -4.35
CA ALA A 52 -25.17 9.70 -3.40
C ALA A 52 -23.99 10.51 -2.85
N VAL A 53 -23.28 11.25 -3.71
CA VAL A 53 -22.20 12.17 -3.28
C VAL A 53 -22.78 13.32 -2.44
N GLU A 54 -23.92 13.90 -2.84
CA GLU A 54 -24.62 14.95 -2.09
C GLU A 54 -24.94 14.50 -0.66
N LYS A 55 -25.43 13.25 -0.47
CA LYS A 55 -25.68 12.69 0.87
C LYS A 55 -24.40 12.51 1.69
N LEU A 56 -23.27 12.14 1.06
CA LEU A 56 -21.98 12.07 1.74
C LEU A 56 -21.51 13.46 2.19
N VAL A 57 -21.65 14.48 1.34
CA VAL A 57 -21.31 15.87 1.67
C VAL A 57 -22.22 16.40 2.80
N GLN A 58 -23.52 16.13 2.75
CA GLN A 58 -24.46 16.49 3.82
C GLN A 58 -24.14 15.78 5.14
N GLY A 59 -23.81 14.49 5.09
CA GLY A 59 -23.38 13.71 6.25
C GLY A 59 -22.08 14.23 6.85
N ALA A 60 -21.12 14.57 6.00
CA ALA A 60 -19.87 15.20 6.39
C ALA A 60 -20.12 16.56 7.06
N GLY A 61 -20.96 17.41 6.47
CA GLY A 61 -21.29 18.75 6.99
C GLY A 61 -22.13 18.77 8.28
N SER A 62 -22.86 17.69 8.57
CA SER A 62 -23.72 17.55 9.76
C SER A 62 -23.11 16.70 10.88
N CYS A 63 -21.85 16.27 10.74
CA CYS A 63 -21.17 15.34 11.65
C CYS A 63 -21.88 13.98 11.83
N CYS A 64 -22.75 13.58 10.91
CA CYS A 64 -23.56 12.36 11.05
C CYS A 64 -24.20 12.22 12.45
N HIS A 65 -24.84 13.31 12.91
CA HIS A 65 -25.30 13.45 14.29
C HIS A 65 -26.37 12.42 14.68
N THR A 66 -27.11 11.89 13.70
CA THR A 66 -28.11 10.83 13.95
C THR A 66 -27.65 9.48 13.41
N GLU A 67 -28.11 8.40 14.06
CA GLU A 67 -27.89 7.04 13.56
C GLU A 67 -28.44 6.83 12.15
N LYS A 68 -29.55 7.51 11.81
CA LYS A 68 -30.13 7.47 10.47
C LYS A 68 -29.19 8.05 9.42
N GLU A 69 -28.54 9.18 9.71
CA GLU A 69 -27.57 9.79 8.80
C GLU A 69 -26.32 8.92 8.64
N ARG A 70 -25.81 8.34 9.73
CA ARG A 70 -24.68 7.39 9.67
C ARG A 70 -25.01 6.22 8.74
N GLN A 71 -26.20 5.66 8.85
CA GLN A 71 -26.65 4.57 7.98
C GLN A 71 -26.79 5.01 6.52
N ILE A 72 -27.35 6.20 6.27
CA ILE A 72 -27.47 6.77 4.90
C ILE A 72 -26.08 6.93 4.29
N VAL A 73 -25.12 7.51 5.02
CA VAL A 73 -23.74 7.70 4.58
C VAL A 73 -23.09 6.36 4.23
N LEU A 74 -23.22 5.35 5.09
CA LEU A 74 -22.69 4.01 4.84
C LEU A 74 -23.35 3.36 3.61
N ASN A 75 -24.65 3.51 3.42
CA ASN A 75 -25.36 2.97 2.27
C ASN A 75 -24.92 3.66 0.96
N CYS A 76 -24.79 4.99 0.95
CA CYS A 76 -24.25 5.73 -0.18
C CYS A 76 -22.81 5.32 -0.51
N CYS A 77 -21.99 5.10 0.52
CA CYS A 77 -20.62 4.62 0.38
C CYS A 77 -20.54 3.24 -0.31
N ARG A 78 -21.37 2.30 0.15
CA ARG A 78 -21.48 0.94 -0.44
C ARG A 78 -22.00 0.98 -1.88
N LEU A 79 -23.00 1.83 -2.14
CA LEU A 79 -23.58 2.00 -3.47
C LEU A 79 -22.55 2.56 -4.46
N LEU A 80 -21.82 3.61 -4.09
CA LEU A 80 -20.77 4.18 -4.92
C LEU A 80 -19.61 3.20 -5.15
N THR A 81 -19.18 2.48 -4.10
CA THR A 81 -18.19 1.39 -4.19
C THR A 81 -18.61 0.34 -5.21
N ARG A 82 -19.91 0.05 -5.30
CA ARG A 82 -20.47 -0.90 -6.26
C ARG A 82 -20.56 -0.35 -7.68
N ILE A 83 -20.92 0.92 -7.85
CA ILE A 83 -21.23 1.52 -9.15
C ILE A 83 -19.97 1.99 -9.90
N LEU A 84 -19.02 2.62 -9.21
CA LEU A 84 -17.85 3.27 -9.81
C LEU A 84 -17.04 2.39 -10.78
N PRO A 85 -16.75 1.10 -10.47
CA PRO A 85 -16.09 0.18 -11.41
C PRO A 85 -16.75 0.14 -12.79
N TYR A 86 -18.08 0.10 -12.82
CA TYR A 86 -18.85 0.04 -14.06
C TYR A 86 -18.93 1.40 -14.76
N ILE A 87 -18.68 2.50 -14.06
CA ILE A 87 -18.51 3.80 -14.71
C ILE A 87 -17.13 3.84 -15.40
N PHE A 88 -16.08 3.35 -14.75
CA PHE A 88 -14.72 3.35 -15.32
C PHE A 88 -14.53 2.41 -16.52
N GLU A 89 -15.36 1.36 -16.64
CA GLU A 89 -15.38 0.48 -17.82
C GLU A 89 -15.71 1.22 -19.13
N ASP A 90 -16.39 2.36 -19.07
CA ASP A 90 -16.87 3.09 -20.25
C ASP A 90 -16.07 4.37 -20.50
N PRO A 91 -15.34 4.48 -21.62
CA PRO A 91 -14.60 5.68 -22.01
C PRO A 91 -15.42 6.97 -22.00
N ASP A 92 -16.71 6.91 -22.31
CA ASP A 92 -17.59 8.08 -22.41
C ASP A 92 -17.85 8.73 -21.04
N TRP A 93 -17.61 7.99 -19.95
CA TRP A 93 -17.84 8.45 -18.58
C TRP A 93 -16.59 9.01 -17.88
N ARG A 94 -15.40 8.94 -18.48
CA ARG A 94 -14.13 9.36 -17.82
C ARG A 94 -14.15 10.80 -17.30
N GLY A 95 -14.79 11.70 -18.03
CA GLY A 95 -14.90 13.11 -17.64
C GLY A 95 -16.01 13.41 -16.63
N PHE A 96 -16.93 12.47 -16.37
CA PHE A 96 -18.15 12.74 -15.61
C PHE A 96 -17.84 13.25 -14.19
N PHE A 97 -17.02 12.53 -13.42
CA PHE A 97 -16.70 12.94 -12.06
C PHE A 97 -15.79 14.18 -11.99
N TRP A 98 -15.01 14.43 -13.04
CA TRP A 98 -14.12 15.60 -13.14
C TRP A 98 -14.81 16.82 -13.75
N SER A 99 -16.09 16.71 -14.09
CA SER A 99 -16.90 17.82 -14.57
C SER A 99 -17.63 18.53 -13.42
N THR A 100 -17.84 19.84 -13.58
CA THR A 100 -18.65 20.63 -12.66
C THR A 100 -20.12 20.39 -12.96
N VAL A 101 -20.95 20.28 -11.92
CA VAL A 101 -22.37 19.97 -12.08
C VAL A 101 -23.15 21.26 -12.33
N PRO A 102 -23.89 21.40 -13.45
CA PRO A 102 -24.70 22.58 -13.72
C PRO A 102 -25.82 22.71 -12.67
N GLY A 103 -25.87 23.83 -11.95
CA GLY A 103 -26.94 24.12 -11.00
C GLY A 103 -26.76 23.55 -9.58
N ALA A 104 -25.55 23.15 -9.19
CA ALA A 104 -25.21 22.91 -7.78
C ALA A 104 -25.32 24.21 -6.93
N GLY A 105 -25.26 25.38 -7.57
CA GLY A 105 -25.64 26.68 -7.00
C GLY A 105 -27.15 26.89 -6.93
N ARG A 106 -27.93 26.01 -6.29
CA ARG A 106 -29.31 26.35 -5.94
C ARG A 106 -29.33 27.25 -4.70
N GLY A 107 -28.91 28.51 -4.90
CA GLY A 107 -28.84 29.50 -3.83
C GLY A 107 -28.69 30.97 -4.24
N GLY A 108 -28.06 31.32 -5.37
CA GLY A 108 -28.00 32.73 -5.77
C GLY A 108 -27.04 33.08 -6.91
N GLY A 109 -27.58 33.52 -8.05
CA GLY A 109 -26.87 34.32 -9.07
C GLY A 109 -25.85 33.56 -9.94
N ASP A 110 -25.69 34.04 -11.18
CA ASP A 110 -24.75 33.52 -12.18
C ASP A 110 -23.26 33.60 -11.77
N GLU A 111 -22.93 34.13 -10.58
CA GLU A 111 -21.56 34.24 -10.05
C GLU A 111 -21.12 33.01 -9.23
N ASP A 112 -22.04 32.17 -8.73
CA ASP A 112 -21.72 30.97 -7.93
C ASP A 112 -21.31 29.75 -8.79
N ASP A 113 -21.65 29.72 -10.08
CA ASP A 113 -21.31 28.63 -11.01
C ASP A 113 -19.83 28.63 -11.44
N GLU A 114 -19.11 29.76 -11.33
CA GLU A 114 -17.66 29.83 -11.62
C GLU A 114 -16.79 29.12 -10.56
N ASN A 115 -17.33 28.85 -9.36
CA ASN A 115 -16.65 28.16 -8.26
C ASN A 115 -17.16 26.73 -8.00
N ALA A 116 -18.00 26.18 -8.88
CA ALA A 116 -18.53 24.83 -8.72
C ALA A 116 -17.39 23.80 -8.76
N ARG A 117 -17.20 23.04 -7.68
CA ARG A 117 -16.16 21.99 -7.61
C ARG A 117 -16.59 20.75 -8.41
N PRO A 118 -15.65 20.04 -9.05
CA PRO A 118 -15.92 18.74 -9.65
C PRO A 118 -16.46 17.72 -8.65
N LEU A 119 -17.31 16.81 -9.11
CA LEU A 119 -17.94 15.78 -8.27
C LEU A 119 -16.91 14.87 -7.58
N ALA A 120 -15.80 14.57 -8.26
CA ALA A 120 -14.66 13.82 -7.73
C ALA A 120 -14.06 14.51 -6.50
N GLU A 121 -13.84 15.82 -6.57
CA GLU A 121 -13.27 16.59 -5.46
C GLU A 121 -14.21 16.59 -4.26
N SER A 122 -15.50 16.86 -4.49
CA SER A 122 -16.52 16.83 -3.44
C SER A 122 -16.62 15.47 -2.76
N LEU A 123 -16.58 14.39 -3.55
CA LEU A 123 -16.58 13.02 -3.03
C LEU A 123 -15.34 12.75 -2.15
N LEU A 124 -14.14 13.04 -2.66
CA LEU A 124 -12.89 12.78 -1.95
C LEU A 124 -12.78 13.59 -0.66
N LEU A 125 -13.16 14.87 -0.68
CA LEU A 125 -13.17 15.73 0.51
C LEU A 125 -14.22 15.29 1.53
N ALA A 126 -15.44 14.94 1.09
CA ALA A 126 -16.47 14.43 1.99
C ALA A 126 -16.02 13.13 2.68
N VAL A 127 -15.39 12.21 1.96
CA VAL A 127 -14.84 10.98 2.55
C VAL A 127 -13.71 11.30 3.53
N ALA A 128 -12.83 12.25 3.20
CA ALA A 128 -11.77 12.69 4.11
C ALA A 128 -12.32 13.32 5.41
N ASP A 129 -13.36 14.15 5.31
CA ASP A 129 -14.07 14.71 6.48
C ASP A 129 -14.74 13.61 7.32
N LEU A 130 -15.44 12.67 6.67
CA LEU A 130 -16.10 11.54 7.33
C LEU A 130 -15.11 10.61 8.06
N LEU A 131 -13.87 10.48 7.59
CA LEU A 131 -12.80 9.70 8.22
C LEU A 131 -12.31 10.27 9.56
N PHE A 132 -12.60 11.55 9.83
CA PHE A 132 -12.31 12.24 11.09
C PHE A 132 -13.57 12.80 11.77
N CYS A 133 -14.74 12.29 11.41
CA CYS A 133 -16.02 12.71 11.96
C CYS A 133 -16.22 12.17 13.39
N PRO A 134 -16.38 13.05 14.40
CA PRO A 134 -16.62 12.65 15.79
C PRO A 134 -17.87 11.78 15.93
N ASP A 135 -17.77 10.78 16.81
CA ASP A 135 -18.79 9.77 17.13
C ASP A 135 -19.27 8.91 15.94
N PHE A 136 -18.65 9.07 14.76
CA PHE A 136 -18.85 8.21 13.59
C PHE A 136 -17.60 7.37 13.30
N THR A 137 -16.43 8.03 13.16
CA THR A 137 -15.14 7.37 12.90
C THR A 137 -14.08 7.70 13.92
N VAL A 138 -14.25 8.73 14.75
CA VAL A 138 -13.32 9.08 15.84
C VAL A 138 -14.09 9.39 17.12
N GLN A 139 -13.45 9.24 18.28
CA GLN A 139 -14.10 9.50 19.56
C GLN A 139 -14.15 11.01 19.82
N SER A 140 -15.31 11.60 20.12
CA SER A 140 -15.38 13.01 20.51
C SER A 140 -14.67 13.27 21.85
N HIS A 141 -13.87 14.34 21.92
CA HIS A 141 -13.15 14.77 23.12
C HIS A 141 -14.00 15.64 24.06
N ARG A 142 -15.14 16.16 23.61
CA ARG A 142 -16.01 17.03 24.41
C ARG A 142 -17.20 16.25 24.97
N ARG A 143 -17.26 16.13 26.30
CA ARG A 143 -18.45 15.67 27.01
C ARG A 143 -19.59 16.66 26.74
N SER A 144 -20.59 16.22 25.97
CA SER A 144 -21.96 16.76 25.87
C SER A 144 -22.29 17.81 26.94
N THR A 145 -21.89 19.05 26.67
CA THR A 145 -22.40 20.23 27.35
C THR A 145 -22.53 21.26 26.25
N VAL A 146 -23.78 21.49 25.84
CA VAL A 146 -24.27 22.33 24.74
C VAL A 146 -24.38 21.60 23.39
N ASP A 147 -25.63 21.45 22.92
CA ASP A 147 -26.08 20.93 21.61
C ASP A 147 -25.66 21.81 20.42
N SER A 148 -24.46 22.39 20.45
CA SER A 148 -23.90 23.06 19.28
C SER A 148 -23.14 22.02 18.46
N ALA A 149 -23.67 21.66 17.29
CA ALA A 149 -22.97 20.85 16.30
C ALA A 149 -21.54 21.37 16.12
N GLU A 150 -20.54 20.48 16.23
CA GLU A 150 -19.16 20.86 15.95
C GLU A 150 -19.07 21.25 14.47
N ASP A 151 -18.54 22.44 14.20
CA ASP A 151 -18.24 22.83 12.84
C ASP A 151 -17.03 22.00 12.37
N ILE A 152 -17.27 21.05 11.46
CA ILE A 152 -16.26 20.16 10.87
C ILE A 152 -15.07 20.96 10.35
N HIS A 153 -15.29 22.18 9.85
CA HIS A 153 -14.22 23.01 9.32
C HIS A 153 -13.25 23.53 10.41
N SER A 154 -13.65 23.50 11.68
CA SER A 154 -12.84 23.91 12.83
C SER A 154 -12.10 22.77 13.55
N ILE A 155 -12.37 21.51 13.16
CA ILE A 155 -11.74 20.33 13.76
C ILE A 155 -10.27 20.26 13.37
N ASP A 156 -9.38 20.24 14.38
CA ASP A 156 -7.98 19.85 14.19
C ASP A 156 -7.89 18.32 14.19
N SER A 157 -7.93 17.73 12.99
CA SER A 157 -7.86 16.28 12.81
C SER A 157 -6.57 15.64 13.34
N CYS A 158 -5.53 16.43 13.64
CA CYS A 158 -4.32 15.92 14.29
C CYS A 158 -4.59 15.44 15.72
N GLU A 159 -5.64 15.92 16.38
CA GLU A 159 -6.07 15.43 17.72
C GLU A 159 -6.80 14.09 17.67
N TYR A 160 -7.16 13.62 16.47
CA TYR A 160 -8.00 12.45 16.22
C TYR A 160 -7.29 11.33 15.47
N ILE A 161 -5.95 11.29 15.51
CA ILE A 161 -5.15 10.21 14.92
C ILE A 161 -5.56 8.85 15.52
N TRP A 162 -5.74 7.86 14.65
CA TRP A 162 -6.44 6.61 15.00
C TRP A 162 -5.64 5.64 15.88
N GLU A 163 -4.33 5.83 15.98
CA GLU A 163 -3.42 4.92 16.68
C GLU A 163 -2.10 5.64 17.05
N ALA A 164 -1.52 5.28 18.20
CA ALA A 164 -0.21 5.79 18.59
C ALA A 164 0.92 5.24 17.71
N GLY A 165 1.99 6.02 17.55
CA GLY A 165 3.14 5.68 16.73
C GLY A 165 3.88 6.93 16.27
N VAL A 166 4.16 7.00 14.97
CA VAL A 166 4.82 8.15 14.35
C VAL A 166 3.97 9.40 14.59
N GLY A 167 4.58 10.47 15.08
CA GLY A 167 3.93 11.77 15.22
C GLY A 167 2.79 11.86 16.25
N PHE A 168 2.43 10.77 16.93
CA PHE A 168 1.31 10.74 17.88
C PHE A 168 1.52 9.72 19.01
N ALA A 169 1.38 10.17 20.27
CA ALA A 169 1.79 9.36 21.42
C ALA A 169 0.67 8.57 22.10
N HIS A 170 -0.60 8.85 21.79
CA HIS A 170 -1.74 8.36 22.57
C HIS A 170 -2.70 7.56 21.69
N SER A 171 -2.97 6.31 22.05
CA SER A 171 -4.00 5.53 21.36
C SER A 171 -5.38 5.90 21.90
N PRO A 172 -6.36 6.21 21.05
CA PRO A 172 -7.74 6.35 21.49
C PRO A 172 -8.29 4.99 21.97
N PRO A 173 -9.35 4.98 22.79
CA PRO A 173 -10.01 3.73 23.20
C PRO A 173 -10.46 2.91 21.96
N PRO A 174 -10.21 1.59 21.93
CA PRO A 174 -10.63 0.75 20.82
C PRO A 174 -12.15 0.78 20.63
N ASN A 175 -12.60 1.01 19.39
CA ASN A 175 -14.01 0.99 19.03
C ASN A 175 -14.17 0.30 17.67
N TYR A 176 -14.72 -0.92 17.67
CA TYR A 176 -14.87 -1.72 16.46
C TYR A 176 -15.84 -1.09 15.45
N ILE A 177 -16.82 -0.29 15.90
CA ILE A 177 -17.76 0.40 15.00
C ILE A 177 -17.01 1.47 14.21
N HIS A 178 -16.12 2.22 14.86
CA HIS A 178 -15.26 3.18 14.17
C HIS A 178 -14.38 2.48 13.14
N ASP A 179 -13.82 1.31 13.48
CA ASP A 179 -13.00 0.53 12.54
C ASP A 179 -13.80 0.03 11.34
N LEU A 180 -15.04 -0.44 11.54
CA LEU A 180 -15.95 -0.83 10.46
C LEU A 180 -16.27 0.36 9.55
N ASN A 181 -16.62 1.52 10.12
CA ASN A 181 -16.95 2.72 9.35
C ASN A 181 -15.75 3.24 8.54
N ARG A 182 -14.56 3.30 9.16
CA ARG A 182 -13.31 3.64 8.46
C ARG A 182 -13.04 2.66 7.32
N THR A 183 -13.21 1.36 7.54
CA THR A 183 -12.99 0.32 6.51
C THR A 183 -13.86 0.57 5.28
N GLU A 184 -15.15 0.87 5.45
CA GLU A 184 -16.06 1.15 4.32
C GLU A 184 -15.64 2.42 3.56
N LEU A 185 -15.26 3.48 4.27
CA LEU A 185 -14.79 4.73 3.66
C LEU A 185 -13.46 4.54 2.89
N LEU A 186 -12.52 3.78 3.43
CA LEU A 186 -11.25 3.46 2.75
C LEU A 186 -11.48 2.60 1.50
N LYS A 187 -12.43 1.66 1.52
CA LYS A 187 -12.82 0.89 0.32
C LYS A 187 -13.36 1.78 -0.79
N LEU A 188 -14.15 2.79 -0.44
CA LEU A 188 -14.62 3.78 -1.41
C LEU A 188 -13.46 4.57 -2.01
N LEU A 189 -12.49 5.01 -1.19
CA LEU A 189 -11.28 5.69 -1.69
C LEU A 189 -10.49 4.80 -2.65
N LEU A 190 -10.23 3.53 -2.30
CA LEU A 190 -9.56 2.59 -3.19
C LEU A 190 -10.32 2.38 -4.48
N THR A 191 -11.66 2.34 -4.41
CA THR A 191 -12.50 2.24 -5.59
C THR A 191 -12.29 3.46 -6.49
N CYS A 192 -12.32 4.67 -5.97
CA CYS A 192 -12.00 5.89 -6.72
C CYS A 192 -10.60 5.83 -7.34
N PHE A 193 -9.60 5.33 -6.61
CA PHE A 193 -8.22 5.22 -7.11
C PHE A 193 -8.00 4.08 -8.13
N SER A 194 -8.98 3.21 -8.33
CA SER A 194 -8.85 2.04 -9.20
C SER A 194 -9.06 2.32 -10.70
N GLU A 195 -9.36 3.55 -11.10
CA GLU A 195 -9.66 3.92 -12.51
C GLU A 195 -8.62 3.36 -13.51
N ALA A 196 -7.33 3.41 -13.16
CA ALA A 196 -6.24 2.92 -14.00
C ALA A 196 -6.36 1.42 -14.35
N MET A 197 -7.03 0.60 -13.53
CA MET A 197 -7.25 -0.83 -13.79
C MET A 197 -8.22 -1.09 -14.95
N TYR A 198 -9.05 -0.10 -15.31
CA TYR A 198 -10.04 -0.20 -16.37
C TYR A 198 -9.56 0.44 -17.68
N LEU A 199 -8.36 1.03 -17.67
CA LEU A 199 -7.75 1.61 -18.85
C LEU A 199 -6.89 0.59 -19.59
N PRO A 200 -6.88 0.58 -20.93
CA PRO A 200 -5.90 -0.19 -21.68
C PRO A 200 -4.49 0.33 -21.35
N PRO A 201 -3.44 -0.49 -21.43
CA PRO A 201 -2.06 -0.04 -21.23
C PRO A 201 -1.76 1.09 -22.23
N SER A 202 -1.65 2.34 -21.74
CA SER A 202 -1.34 3.50 -22.58
C SER A 202 0.13 3.48 -22.98
N SER A 203 0.44 3.90 -24.21
CA SER A 203 1.82 4.13 -24.66
C SER A 203 2.44 5.37 -24.01
N ASP A 204 1.61 6.28 -23.51
CA ASP A 204 2.02 7.45 -22.74
C ASP A 204 2.06 7.07 -21.25
N SER A 205 3.27 7.01 -20.72
CA SER A 205 3.59 6.64 -19.33
C SER A 205 3.35 7.76 -18.32
N SER A 206 2.73 8.89 -18.71
CA SER A 206 2.70 10.13 -17.90
C SER A 206 1.35 10.51 -17.30
N ASN A 207 0.32 9.67 -17.37
CA ASN A 207 -0.97 10.02 -16.78
C ASN A 207 -1.01 9.57 -15.32
N ALA A 208 -0.55 10.44 -14.43
CA ALA A 208 -0.81 10.33 -13.01
C ALA A 208 -2.32 10.20 -12.78
N ASN A 209 -2.74 9.33 -11.86
CA ASN A 209 -4.15 9.14 -11.56
C ASN A 209 -4.70 10.43 -10.92
N PRO A 210 -5.66 11.14 -11.55
CA PRO A 210 -6.14 12.43 -11.07
C PRO A 210 -6.81 12.31 -9.69
N TRP A 211 -7.44 11.17 -9.37
CA TRP A 211 -8.04 10.91 -8.06
C TRP A 211 -6.99 10.92 -6.95
N VAL A 212 -5.87 10.24 -7.19
CA VAL A 212 -4.74 10.18 -6.24
C VAL A 212 -4.04 11.53 -6.16
N GLN A 213 -3.81 12.17 -7.31
CA GLN A 213 -3.16 13.49 -7.38
C GLN A 213 -3.93 14.54 -6.56
N PHE A 214 -5.24 14.63 -6.73
CA PHE A 214 -6.07 15.54 -5.95
C PHE A 214 -6.09 15.16 -4.46
N PHE A 215 -6.29 13.89 -4.12
CA PHE A 215 -6.37 13.44 -2.73
C PHE A 215 -5.10 13.69 -1.93
N CYS A 216 -3.94 13.61 -2.60
CA CYS A 216 -2.62 13.87 -2.02
C CYS A 216 -2.18 15.34 -2.11
N SER A 217 -3.04 16.26 -2.56
CA SER A 217 -2.74 17.69 -2.68
C SER A 217 -3.07 18.48 -1.42
N THR A 218 -2.69 19.76 -1.39
CA THR A 218 -2.98 20.70 -0.30
C THR A 218 -4.47 20.99 -0.09
N GLU A 219 -5.32 20.66 -1.06
CA GLU A 219 -6.78 20.78 -0.94
C GLU A 219 -7.35 19.83 0.12
N ASN A 220 -6.69 18.70 0.37
CA ASN A 220 -7.06 17.78 1.42
C ASN A 220 -6.42 18.17 2.77
N ARG A 221 -7.15 18.96 3.56
CA ARG A 221 -6.71 19.37 4.91
C ARG A 221 -6.40 18.21 5.87
N HIS A 222 -6.96 17.02 5.61
CA HIS A 222 -6.77 15.83 6.44
C HIS A 222 -5.59 14.96 6.00
N ALA A 223 -4.82 15.36 4.98
CA ALA A 223 -3.74 14.55 4.43
C ALA A 223 -2.73 14.08 5.48
N LEU A 224 -2.25 14.98 6.35
CA LEU A 224 -1.29 14.64 7.42
C LEU A 224 -1.85 13.69 8.49
N PRO A 225 -2.99 13.98 9.15
CA PRO A 225 -3.56 13.08 10.15
C PRO A 225 -3.99 11.75 9.52
N LEU A 226 -4.43 11.73 8.27
CA LEU A 226 -4.74 10.49 7.55
C LEU A 226 -3.48 9.67 7.29
N PHE A 227 -2.43 10.25 6.69
CA PHE A 227 -1.14 9.59 6.49
C PHE A 227 -0.64 8.95 7.79
N THR A 228 -0.67 9.72 8.88
CA THR A 228 -0.20 9.29 10.20
C THR A 228 -1.06 8.15 10.76
N SER A 229 -2.38 8.25 10.63
CA SER A 229 -3.32 7.21 11.07
C SER A 229 -3.15 5.91 10.30
N LEU A 230 -3.05 5.96 8.97
CA LEU A 230 -2.85 4.77 8.12
C LEU A 230 -1.54 4.06 8.50
N LEU A 231 -0.43 4.81 8.59
CA LEU A 231 0.87 4.26 8.95
C LEU A 231 0.87 3.64 10.35
N ASN A 232 0.30 4.33 11.34
CA ASN A 232 0.29 3.87 12.72
C ASN A 232 -0.62 2.65 12.90
N VAL A 233 -1.80 2.61 12.28
CA VAL A 233 -2.70 1.45 12.34
C VAL A 233 -2.02 0.20 11.78
N VAL A 234 -1.35 0.32 10.63
CA VAL A 234 -0.60 -0.81 10.04
C VAL A 234 0.55 -1.24 10.95
N CYS A 235 1.41 -0.31 11.37
CA CYS A 235 2.61 -0.64 12.16
C CYS A 235 2.31 -1.07 13.60
N ALA A 236 1.19 -0.66 14.19
CA ALA A 236 0.79 -1.05 15.55
C ALA A 236 0.01 -2.37 15.59
N TYR A 237 -0.55 -2.83 14.46
CA TYR A 237 -1.39 -4.03 14.43
C TYR A 237 -0.66 -5.29 14.90
N ASP A 238 -1.29 -6.01 15.83
CA ASP A 238 -0.80 -7.28 16.36
C ASP A 238 -1.82 -8.42 16.08
N PRO A 239 -1.54 -9.30 15.10
CA PRO A 239 -2.44 -10.39 14.73
C PRO A 239 -2.52 -11.50 15.79
N VAL A 240 -1.61 -11.52 16.78
CA VAL A 240 -1.57 -12.53 17.84
C VAL A 240 -2.43 -12.12 19.04
N GLY A 241 -2.56 -10.81 19.30
CA GLY A 241 -3.34 -10.25 20.40
C GLY A 241 -2.87 -10.79 21.75
N TYR A 242 -3.76 -11.42 22.51
CA TYR A 242 -3.45 -11.96 23.85
C TYR A 242 -2.50 -13.17 23.85
N GLY A 243 -2.07 -13.68 22.69
CA GLY A 243 -1.15 -14.83 22.61
C GLY A 243 -1.79 -16.16 23.00
N ILE A 244 -3.12 -16.21 23.08
CA ILE A 244 -3.88 -17.41 23.41
C ILE A 244 -4.07 -18.25 22.13
N PRO A 245 -3.72 -19.55 22.13
CA PRO A 245 -3.99 -20.46 21.02
C PRO A 245 -5.47 -20.43 20.58
N TYR A 246 -5.72 -20.38 19.27
CA TYR A 246 -7.06 -20.38 18.67
C TYR A 246 -7.94 -19.16 19.01
N ASN A 247 -7.39 -18.08 19.58
CA ASN A 247 -8.14 -16.87 19.91
C ASN A 247 -8.93 -16.31 18.71
N HIS A 248 -8.32 -16.36 17.52
CA HIS A 248 -8.91 -15.90 16.26
C HIS A 248 -10.10 -16.73 15.77
N LEU A 249 -10.35 -17.91 16.34
CA LEU A 249 -11.56 -18.72 16.07
C LEU A 249 -12.71 -18.37 17.02
N LEU A 250 -12.40 -17.81 18.18
CA LEU A 250 -13.36 -17.48 19.23
C LEU A 250 -13.83 -16.03 19.16
N PHE A 251 -12.97 -15.13 18.68
CA PHE A 251 -13.24 -13.70 18.60
C PHE A 251 -12.98 -13.16 17.20
N SER A 252 -13.91 -12.35 16.71
CA SER A 252 -13.77 -11.64 15.46
C SER A 252 -12.75 -10.51 15.59
N ASP A 253 -11.78 -10.50 14.70
CA ASP A 253 -10.84 -9.40 14.57
C ASP A 253 -11.36 -8.38 13.55
N TYR A 254 -11.99 -7.32 14.07
CA TYR A 254 -12.52 -6.22 13.26
C TYR A 254 -11.45 -5.21 12.84
N ARG A 255 -10.23 -5.29 13.40
CA ARG A 255 -9.13 -4.36 13.10
C ARG A 255 -8.37 -4.81 11.86
N GLU A 256 -8.24 -6.11 11.61
CA GLU A 256 -7.51 -6.63 10.44
C GLU A 256 -8.03 -6.09 9.09
N PRO A 257 -9.35 -6.06 8.82
CA PRO A 257 -9.85 -5.47 7.58
C PRO A 257 -9.44 -4.00 7.44
N LEU A 258 -9.53 -3.20 8.51
CA LEU A 258 -9.08 -1.81 8.47
C LEU A 258 -7.58 -1.71 8.16
N VAL A 259 -6.76 -2.59 8.72
CA VAL A 259 -5.30 -2.61 8.51
C VAL A 259 -4.97 -2.93 7.06
N GLU A 260 -5.67 -3.88 6.45
CA GLU A 260 -5.52 -4.24 5.05
C GLU A 260 -5.86 -3.06 4.13
N GLU A 261 -7.05 -2.47 4.30
CA GLU A 261 -7.46 -1.29 3.52
C GLU A 261 -6.50 -0.10 3.74
N ALA A 262 -6.03 0.09 4.98
CA ALA A 262 -5.10 1.18 5.30
C ALA A 262 -3.74 1.00 4.62
N ALA A 263 -3.22 -0.23 4.58
CA ALA A 263 -2.00 -0.54 3.85
C ALA A 263 -2.16 -0.29 2.35
N GLN A 264 -3.29 -0.72 1.75
CA GLN A 264 -3.57 -0.52 0.33
C GLN A 264 -3.71 0.97 -0.02
N VAL A 265 -4.47 1.75 0.77
CA VAL A 265 -4.61 3.20 0.55
C VAL A 265 -3.25 3.90 0.69
N LEU A 266 -2.44 3.53 1.68
CA LEU A 266 -1.10 4.09 1.86
C LEU A 266 -0.18 3.78 0.67
N ILE A 267 -0.23 2.56 0.12
CA ILE A 267 0.56 2.17 -1.05
C ILE A 267 0.16 2.99 -2.28
N VAL A 268 -1.15 3.11 -2.54
CA VAL A 268 -1.68 3.82 -3.71
C VAL A 268 -1.40 5.33 -3.62
N THR A 269 -1.53 5.92 -2.43
CA THR A 269 -1.22 7.35 -2.21
C THR A 269 0.28 7.64 -2.27
N LEU A 270 1.13 6.64 -2.06
CA LEU A 270 2.58 6.71 -2.30
C LEU A 270 2.96 6.36 -3.75
N ASP A 271 2.00 6.14 -4.65
CA ASP A 271 2.31 5.99 -6.06
C ASP A 271 2.53 7.36 -6.69
N TYR A 272 3.81 7.69 -6.89
CA TYR A 272 4.27 8.96 -7.42
C TYR A 272 5.14 8.71 -8.64
N ASP A 273 4.72 9.26 -9.77
CA ASP A 273 5.56 9.29 -10.96
C ASP A 273 6.50 10.50 -10.88
N SER A 274 7.78 10.21 -10.67
CA SER A 274 8.84 11.22 -10.65
C SER A 274 9.13 11.86 -12.02
N SER A 275 8.57 11.31 -13.11
CA SER A 275 8.88 11.73 -14.49
C SER A 275 8.52 13.19 -14.82
N THR A 276 7.62 13.81 -14.05
CA THR A 276 7.20 15.21 -14.22
C THR A 276 8.16 16.23 -13.60
N SER A 277 9.12 15.79 -12.77
CA SER A 277 10.02 16.67 -12.02
C SER A 277 11.43 16.86 -12.61
N SER A 278 11.74 16.21 -13.74
CA SER A 278 13.02 16.40 -14.43
C SER A 278 12.81 16.55 -15.94
N SER A 279 12.61 17.78 -16.40
CA SER A 279 13.09 18.14 -17.74
C SER A 279 14.59 18.38 -17.62
N PRO A 280 15.47 17.51 -18.15
CA PRO A 280 16.87 17.85 -18.26
C PRO A 280 16.95 18.92 -19.37
N THR A 281 17.22 20.17 -19.01
CA THR A 281 17.62 21.16 -20.01
C THR A 281 18.92 20.67 -20.62
N VAL A 282 18.82 20.22 -21.87
CA VAL A 282 19.97 19.98 -22.74
C VAL A 282 20.55 21.35 -23.05
N ASP A 283 21.51 21.80 -22.27
CA ASP A 283 22.63 22.60 -22.74
C ASP A 283 23.70 22.69 -21.65
N GLY A 284 24.68 21.80 -21.77
CA GLY A 284 25.90 21.82 -20.97
C GLY A 284 26.78 22.98 -21.43
N THR A 285 26.53 24.17 -20.90
CA THR A 285 27.53 25.23 -20.70
C THR A 285 26.89 26.42 -19.97
N THR A 286 27.20 26.60 -18.69
CA THR A 286 27.77 27.86 -18.18
C THR A 286 28.02 27.75 -16.67
N THR A 287 29.23 28.11 -16.29
CA THR A 287 29.66 28.43 -14.93
C THR A 287 28.85 29.62 -14.40
N GLY A 288 28.12 29.43 -13.31
CA GLY A 288 27.35 30.46 -12.62
C GLY A 288 27.36 30.24 -11.12
N THR A 289 27.80 31.27 -10.41
CA THR A 289 27.97 31.46 -8.96
C THR A 289 26.82 31.01 -8.06
N ALA A 290 27.20 30.55 -6.87
CA ALA A 290 26.35 30.27 -5.72
C ALA A 290 25.46 31.46 -5.31
N MET A 291 24.18 31.18 -5.09
CA MET A 291 23.25 31.68 -4.06
C MET A 291 21.83 31.59 -4.63
N ASP A 292 21.16 30.46 -4.40
CA ASP A 292 19.71 30.38 -4.23
C ASP A 292 19.42 29.10 -3.43
N ASP A 293 19.22 29.28 -2.12
CA ASP A 293 18.58 28.29 -1.22
C ASP A 293 17.10 28.19 -1.59
N VAL A 294 16.81 27.69 -2.79
CA VAL A 294 15.48 27.16 -3.11
C VAL A 294 15.64 25.65 -3.00
N ASP A 295 15.23 25.10 -1.85
CA ASP A 295 14.97 23.66 -1.75
C ASP A 295 14.23 23.25 -3.03
N PRO A 296 14.64 22.18 -3.74
CA PRO A 296 13.89 21.71 -4.90
C PRO A 296 12.43 21.58 -4.48
N PRO A 297 11.46 22.10 -5.27
CA PRO A 297 10.06 22.01 -4.91
C PRO A 297 9.80 20.56 -4.55
N GLY A 298 9.41 20.34 -3.28
CA GLY A 298 9.19 18.99 -2.77
C GLY A 298 8.18 18.26 -3.66
N PRO A 299 8.12 16.93 -3.59
CA PRO A 299 7.16 16.19 -4.40
C PRO A 299 5.75 16.76 -4.19
N ASP A 300 5.03 17.05 -5.28
CA ASP A 300 3.67 17.62 -5.25
C ASP A 300 2.71 16.78 -4.40
N ASN A 301 3.03 15.49 -4.23
CA ASN A 301 2.31 14.54 -3.39
C ASN A 301 2.69 14.71 -1.90
N LEU A 302 1.74 15.17 -1.09
CA LEU A 302 1.92 15.38 0.34
C LEU A 302 2.26 14.10 1.11
N PHE A 303 1.72 12.94 0.74
CA PHE A 303 1.99 11.68 1.43
C PHE A 303 3.46 11.26 1.26
N VAL A 304 3.99 11.41 0.04
CA VAL A 304 5.43 11.20 -0.24
C VAL A 304 6.28 12.22 0.53
N ASN A 305 5.86 13.48 0.57
CA ASN A 305 6.53 14.53 1.32
C ASN A 305 6.59 14.20 2.82
N TYR A 306 5.48 13.84 3.46
CA TYR A 306 5.42 13.44 4.86
C TYR A 306 6.30 12.23 5.15
N LEU A 307 6.25 11.20 4.30
CA LEU A 307 7.08 10.01 4.44
C LEU A 307 8.58 10.36 4.39
N SER A 308 9.01 11.18 3.43
CA SER A 308 10.41 11.60 3.29
C SER A 308 10.93 12.44 4.47
N ARG A 309 10.02 13.12 5.19
CA ARG A 309 10.34 13.98 6.35
C ARG A 309 10.46 13.24 7.67
N ILE A 310 10.00 11.98 7.78
CA ILE A 310 10.22 11.16 8.99
C ILE A 310 11.73 10.99 9.19
N HIS A 311 12.21 11.24 10.41
CA HIS A 311 13.64 11.25 10.71
C HIS A 311 14.01 10.81 12.13
N ARG A 312 13.04 10.67 13.04
CA ARG A 312 13.34 10.26 14.42
C ARG A 312 13.64 8.76 14.45
N GLU A 313 14.64 8.39 15.23
CA GLU A 313 15.07 6.99 15.35
C GLU A 313 13.98 6.11 15.99
N GLU A 314 13.23 6.65 16.95
CA GLU A 314 12.08 5.98 17.58
C GLU A 314 10.98 5.65 16.58
N ASP A 315 10.65 6.61 15.69
CA ASP A 315 9.67 6.42 14.62
C ASP A 315 10.13 5.33 13.64
N PHE A 316 11.40 5.34 13.23
CA PHE A 316 11.95 4.31 12.36
C PHE A 316 11.94 2.93 13.02
N GLN A 317 12.27 2.84 14.30
CA GLN A 317 12.21 1.58 15.04
C GLN A 317 10.77 1.06 15.15
N PHE A 318 9.80 1.94 15.39
CA PHE A 318 8.38 1.60 15.44
C PHE A 318 7.91 1.02 14.10
N ILE A 319 8.20 1.70 12.99
CA ILE A 319 7.86 1.22 11.63
C ILE A 319 8.52 -0.13 11.35
N LEU A 320 9.83 -0.24 11.58
CA LEU A 320 10.58 -1.46 11.28
C LEU A 320 10.08 -2.66 12.09
N LYS A 321 9.82 -2.47 13.40
CA LYS A 321 9.27 -3.54 14.25
C LYS A 321 7.86 -3.94 13.85
N GLY A 322 7.01 -2.97 13.49
CA GLY A 322 5.65 -3.22 13.01
C GLY A 322 5.65 -4.09 11.75
N VAL A 323 6.39 -3.64 10.72
CA VAL A 323 6.52 -4.37 9.45
C VAL A 323 7.16 -5.75 9.65
N ALA A 324 8.25 -5.84 10.43
CA ALA A 324 8.90 -7.12 10.71
C ALA A 324 7.99 -8.11 11.46
N ARG A 325 7.19 -7.63 12.44
CA ARG A 325 6.21 -8.45 13.17
C ARG A 325 5.19 -9.06 12.21
N LEU A 326 4.63 -8.23 11.33
CA LEU A 326 3.60 -8.66 10.40
C LEU A 326 4.16 -9.61 9.33
N LEU A 327 5.30 -9.29 8.72
CA LEU A 327 5.96 -10.19 7.76
C LEU A 327 6.38 -11.53 8.40
N SER A 328 6.77 -11.51 9.68
CA SER A 328 7.16 -12.72 10.41
C SER A 328 5.99 -13.57 10.89
N ASN A 329 4.73 -13.09 10.77
CA ASN A 329 3.56 -13.78 11.29
C ASN A 329 3.44 -15.25 10.80
N PRO A 330 3.63 -15.58 9.51
CA PRO A 330 3.55 -16.97 9.05
C PRO A 330 4.71 -17.86 9.52
N LEU A 331 5.80 -17.26 10.01
CA LEU A 331 7.01 -17.97 10.44
C LEU A 331 6.93 -18.40 11.91
N VAL A 332 5.96 -17.88 12.67
CA VAL A 332 5.78 -18.19 14.10
C VAL A 332 5.36 -19.65 14.26
N GLN A 333 6.23 -20.45 14.88
CA GLN A 333 5.94 -21.83 15.23
C GLN A 333 5.24 -21.90 16.58
N THR A 334 4.12 -22.60 16.61
CA THR A 334 3.39 -22.95 17.83
C THR A 334 3.34 -24.46 17.98
N TYR A 335 3.24 -24.94 19.23
CA TYR A 335 3.11 -26.38 19.51
C TYR A 335 1.81 -26.97 18.95
N LEU A 336 0.78 -26.14 18.81
CA LEU A 336 -0.55 -26.54 18.38
C LEU A 336 -0.77 -26.14 16.92
N PRO A 337 -1.20 -27.08 16.05
CA PRO A 337 -1.40 -26.81 14.63
C PRO A 337 -2.49 -25.76 14.43
N ASN A 338 -2.26 -24.81 13.51
CA ASN A 338 -3.20 -23.73 13.16
C ASN A 338 -3.68 -22.92 14.37
N SER A 339 -2.88 -22.86 15.44
CA SER A 339 -3.27 -22.15 16.65
C SER A 339 -3.04 -20.65 16.60
N ALA A 340 -2.15 -20.19 15.70
CA ALA A 340 -1.89 -18.77 15.44
C ALA A 340 -2.65 -18.27 14.21
N LYS A 341 -3.16 -17.04 14.29
CA LYS A 341 -3.78 -16.34 13.16
C LYS A 341 -2.73 -16.07 12.09
N LYS A 342 -3.10 -16.26 10.81
CA LYS A 342 -2.26 -15.93 9.67
C LYS A 342 -2.86 -14.77 8.87
N ILE A 343 -2.11 -13.68 8.76
CA ILE A 343 -2.49 -12.53 7.95
C ILE A 343 -2.50 -12.89 6.45
N GLN A 344 -3.31 -12.19 5.64
CA GLN A 344 -3.42 -12.43 4.20
C GLN A 344 -2.81 -11.31 3.33
N PHE A 345 -2.51 -10.14 3.90
CA PHE A 345 -2.04 -8.94 3.20
C PHE A 345 -0.49 -8.81 3.17
N HIS A 346 0.23 -9.92 2.99
CA HIS A 346 1.69 -9.89 3.00
C HIS A 346 2.30 -9.24 1.75
N GLN A 347 1.56 -9.16 0.64
CA GLN A 347 2.03 -8.55 -0.60
C GLN A 347 2.13 -7.03 -0.44
N GLU A 348 1.09 -6.46 0.16
CA GLU A 348 0.97 -5.06 0.53
C GLU A 348 2.12 -4.66 1.46
N LEU A 349 2.43 -5.48 2.47
CA LEU A 349 3.54 -5.20 3.39
C LEU A 349 4.90 -5.14 2.69
N LEU A 350 5.15 -6.01 1.70
CA LEU A 350 6.40 -5.98 0.93
C LEU A 350 6.47 -4.72 0.06
N VAL A 351 5.39 -4.35 -0.62
CA VAL A 351 5.32 -3.12 -1.42
C VAL A 351 5.50 -1.88 -0.54
N LEU A 352 4.82 -1.85 0.61
CA LEU A 352 4.93 -0.75 1.57
C LEU A 352 6.38 -0.63 2.08
N PHE A 353 7.01 -1.74 2.49
CA PHE A 353 8.41 -1.72 2.91
C PHE A 353 9.34 -1.19 1.82
N TRP A 354 9.14 -1.62 0.58
CA TRP A 354 9.90 -1.11 -0.56
C TRP A 354 9.73 0.41 -0.73
N LYS A 355 8.49 0.91 -0.74
CA LYS A 355 8.17 2.35 -0.85
C LYS A 355 8.75 3.17 0.31
N LEU A 356 8.72 2.65 1.55
CA LEU A 356 9.35 3.26 2.73
C LEU A 356 10.86 3.44 2.54
N CYS A 357 11.55 2.40 2.05
CA CYS A 357 12.98 2.46 1.77
C CYS A 357 13.32 3.37 0.57
N ASP A 358 12.44 3.43 -0.44
CA ASP A 358 12.72 4.20 -1.64
C ASP A 358 12.56 5.70 -1.40
N PHE A 359 11.44 6.14 -0.83
CA PHE A 359 11.15 7.55 -0.59
C PHE A 359 11.84 8.14 0.65
N ASN A 360 12.28 7.31 1.59
CA ASN A 360 13.01 7.77 2.78
C ASN A 360 14.37 7.08 2.90
N LYS A 361 15.41 7.70 2.29
CA LYS A 361 16.78 7.18 2.38
C LYS A 361 17.32 7.14 3.82
N LYS A 362 16.85 8.01 4.73
CA LYS A 362 17.24 7.96 6.14
C LYS A 362 16.72 6.68 6.82
N PHE A 363 15.48 6.28 6.51
CA PHE A 363 14.93 5.00 6.95
C PHE A 363 15.72 3.82 6.37
N LEU A 364 16.03 3.83 5.08
CA LEU A 364 16.88 2.80 4.45
C LEU A 364 18.23 2.65 5.17
N PHE A 365 18.94 3.76 5.41
CA PHE A 365 20.21 3.73 6.15
C PHE A 365 20.05 3.26 7.60
N PHE A 366 18.95 3.63 8.27
CA PHE A 366 18.64 3.14 9.61
C PHE A 366 18.49 1.61 9.63
N VAL A 367 17.70 1.05 8.71
CA VAL A 367 17.52 -0.40 8.55
C VAL A 367 18.87 -1.10 8.36
N LEU A 368 19.70 -0.57 7.46
CA LEU A 368 21.01 -1.16 7.12
C LEU A 368 22.05 -1.05 8.23
N LYS A 369 21.96 -0.02 9.09
CA LYS A 369 22.83 0.14 10.25
C LYS A 369 22.47 -0.84 11.37
N SER A 370 21.17 -1.08 11.57
CA SER A 370 20.67 -2.02 12.56
C SER A 370 20.96 -3.48 12.15
N SER A 371 20.95 -4.39 13.12
CA SER A 371 20.87 -5.82 12.79
C SER A 371 19.47 -6.30 12.49
N ASP A 372 18.47 -5.46 12.74
CA ASP A 372 17.06 -5.74 12.52
C ASP A 372 16.72 -5.93 11.03
N VAL A 373 17.62 -5.54 10.12
CA VAL A 373 17.50 -5.90 8.68
C VAL A 373 17.39 -7.42 8.46
N LEU A 374 17.98 -8.23 9.34
CA LEU A 374 17.88 -9.68 9.26
C LEU A 374 16.48 -10.18 9.62
N ASP A 375 15.76 -9.47 10.49
CA ASP A 375 14.37 -9.77 10.86
C ASP A 375 13.40 -9.46 9.70
N ILE A 376 13.82 -8.64 8.72
CA ILE A 376 13.11 -8.42 7.46
C ILE A 376 13.57 -9.42 6.38
N LEU A 377 14.88 -9.71 6.31
CA LEU A 377 15.45 -10.63 5.33
C LEU A 377 14.82 -12.02 5.39
N VAL A 378 14.68 -12.59 6.60
CA VAL A 378 14.21 -13.97 6.77
C VAL A 378 12.77 -14.15 6.26
N PRO A 379 11.79 -13.30 6.62
CA PRO A 379 10.46 -13.31 6.01
C PRO A 379 10.44 -13.10 4.50
N ILE A 380 11.26 -12.18 3.95
CA ILE A 380 11.32 -11.99 2.49
C ILE A 380 11.75 -13.29 1.80
N LEU A 381 12.81 -13.93 2.29
CA LEU A 381 13.28 -15.21 1.76
C LEU A 381 12.25 -16.33 1.93
N TYR A 382 11.47 -16.33 3.02
CA TYR A 382 10.35 -17.25 3.22
C TYR A 382 9.33 -17.11 2.09
N PHE A 383 8.83 -15.90 1.85
CA PHE A 383 7.80 -15.63 0.85
C PHE A 383 8.30 -15.89 -0.58
N LEU A 384 9.54 -15.52 -0.89
CA LEU A 384 10.16 -15.82 -2.18
C LEU A 384 10.27 -17.34 -2.41
N ASN A 385 10.66 -18.10 -1.37
CA ASN A 385 10.71 -19.54 -1.48
C ASN A 385 9.31 -20.14 -1.67
N ASP A 386 8.31 -19.69 -0.93
CA ASP A 386 6.94 -20.21 -1.05
C ASP A 386 6.28 -19.89 -2.40
N ALA A 387 6.51 -18.69 -2.94
CA ALA A 387 5.93 -18.24 -4.21
C ALA A 387 6.65 -18.75 -5.46
N ARG A 388 7.87 -19.32 -5.35
CA ARG A 388 8.75 -19.64 -6.49
C ARG A 388 8.11 -20.46 -7.63
N ALA A 389 7.19 -21.36 -7.28
CA ALA A 389 6.56 -22.29 -8.22
C ALA A 389 5.21 -21.79 -8.77
N ASP A 390 4.70 -20.67 -8.26
CA ASP A 390 3.38 -20.16 -8.57
C ASP A 390 3.45 -18.98 -9.55
N GLN A 391 2.98 -19.20 -10.76
CA GLN A 391 2.98 -18.20 -11.82
C GLN A 391 2.09 -16.99 -11.50
N SER A 392 1.06 -17.15 -10.66
CA SER A 392 0.19 -16.04 -10.26
C SER A 392 0.89 -15.07 -9.29
N ARG A 393 1.98 -15.51 -8.64
CA ARG A 393 2.72 -14.74 -7.61
C ARG A 393 4.05 -14.15 -8.11
N VAL A 394 4.23 -14.04 -9.44
CA VAL A 394 5.44 -13.44 -10.03
C VAL A 394 5.65 -11.98 -9.61
N GLY A 395 4.58 -11.21 -9.39
CA GLY A 395 4.67 -9.84 -8.87
C GLY A 395 5.37 -9.77 -7.51
N LEU A 396 4.97 -10.63 -6.57
CA LEU A 396 5.63 -10.77 -5.26
C LEU A 396 7.11 -11.15 -5.41
N MET A 397 7.42 -12.06 -6.34
CA MET A 397 8.80 -12.46 -6.60
C MET A 397 9.66 -11.27 -7.03
N HIS A 398 9.17 -10.44 -7.94
CA HIS A 398 9.89 -9.24 -8.39
C HIS A 398 10.07 -8.23 -7.26
N ILE A 399 9.02 -7.94 -6.49
CA ILE A 399 9.09 -6.98 -5.36
C ILE A 399 10.11 -7.46 -4.32
N GLY A 400 10.06 -8.73 -3.91
CA GLY A 400 10.99 -9.28 -2.93
C GLY A 400 12.44 -9.23 -3.43
N VAL A 401 12.68 -9.52 -4.70
CA VAL A 401 14.03 -9.42 -5.30
C VAL A 401 14.50 -7.97 -5.40
N PHE A 402 13.63 -7.02 -5.78
CA PHE A 402 13.98 -5.61 -5.83
C PHE A 402 14.33 -5.03 -4.46
N ILE A 403 13.60 -5.43 -3.41
CA ILE A 403 13.94 -5.06 -2.03
C ILE A 403 15.34 -5.59 -1.67
N LEU A 404 15.60 -6.87 -1.94
CA LEU A 404 16.92 -7.44 -1.66
C LEU A 404 18.02 -6.77 -2.47
N LEU A 405 17.75 -6.37 -3.73
CA LEU A 405 18.71 -5.67 -4.59
C LEU A 405 19.04 -4.30 -3.99
N LEU A 406 18.01 -3.55 -3.58
CA LEU A 406 18.16 -2.28 -2.90
C LEU A 406 19.02 -2.42 -1.63
N LEU A 407 18.74 -3.43 -0.80
CA LEU A 407 19.52 -3.67 0.43
C LEU A 407 20.95 -4.13 0.14
N SER A 408 21.15 -4.92 -0.91
CA SER A 408 22.46 -5.47 -1.29
C SER A 408 23.46 -4.42 -1.77
N GLY A 409 22.97 -3.29 -2.29
CA GLY A 409 23.82 -2.19 -2.76
C GLY A 409 24.67 -1.55 -1.66
N GLU A 410 24.40 -1.86 -0.39
CA GLU A 410 25.05 -1.26 0.76
C GLU A 410 25.95 -2.26 1.51
N ARG A 411 27.19 -1.85 1.77
CA ARG A 411 28.22 -2.69 2.42
C ARG A 411 27.76 -3.30 3.74
N ASN A 412 27.03 -2.53 4.55
CA ASN A 412 26.60 -2.98 5.87
C ASN A 412 25.71 -4.23 5.79
N PHE A 413 24.85 -4.33 4.77
CA PHE A 413 24.02 -5.50 4.57
C PHE A 413 24.88 -6.76 4.34
N GLY A 414 25.82 -6.70 3.39
CA GLY A 414 26.73 -7.82 3.11
C GLY A 414 27.52 -8.29 4.33
N VAL A 415 28.00 -7.36 5.15
CA VAL A 415 28.69 -7.71 6.41
C VAL A 415 27.74 -8.37 7.42
N ARG A 416 26.49 -7.90 7.54
CA ARG A 416 25.49 -8.44 8.48
C ARG A 416 25.03 -9.84 8.12
N LEU A 417 25.06 -10.23 6.84
CA LEU A 417 24.71 -11.58 6.40
C LEU A 417 25.56 -12.68 7.06
N ASN A 418 26.77 -12.35 7.52
CA ASN A 418 27.64 -13.28 8.23
C ASN A 418 27.18 -13.63 9.65
N LYS A 419 26.13 -12.98 10.18
CA LYS A 419 25.59 -13.38 11.48
C LYS A 419 25.08 -14.82 11.43
N PRO A 420 25.31 -15.63 12.48
CA PRO A 420 24.79 -17.00 12.55
C PRO A 420 23.27 -17.04 12.37
N TYR A 421 22.80 -17.95 11.52
CA TYR A 421 21.37 -18.22 11.34
C TYR A 421 20.94 -19.27 12.36
N SER A 422 20.18 -18.86 13.37
CA SER A 422 19.70 -19.71 14.46
C SER A 422 18.19 -19.99 14.40
N VAL A 423 17.45 -19.20 13.61
CA VAL A 423 15.99 -19.32 13.51
C VAL A 423 15.63 -20.56 12.70
N ARG A 424 14.75 -21.42 13.21
CA ARG A 424 14.21 -22.54 12.42
C ARG A 424 12.87 -22.16 11.84
N VAL A 425 12.89 -21.65 10.61
CA VAL A 425 11.67 -21.35 9.87
C VAL A 425 11.20 -22.61 9.12
N PRO A 426 9.89 -22.92 9.05
CA PRO A 426 9.38 -24.04 8.26
C PRO A 426 9.47 -23.74 6.75
N MET A 427 10.68 -23.61 6.23
CA MET A 427 10.96 -23.46 4.81
C MET A 427 11.28 -24.81 4.19
N ASP A 428 10.81 -25.04 2.98
CA ASP A 428 11.24 -26.15 2.14
C ASP A 428 12.67 -25.87 1.63
N ILE A 429 13.68 -26.12 2.46
CA ILE A 429 15.12 -26.00 2.16
C ILE A 429 15.90 -27.12 2.85
N PRO A 430 17.09 -27.51 2.35
CA PRO A 430 17.93 -28.48 3.05
C PRO A 430 18.35 -27.97 4.43
N VAL A 431 18.48 -28.87 5.39
CA VAL A 431 19.02 -28.54 6.72
C VAL A 431 20.48 -28.13 6.58
N PHE A 432 20.85 -27.00 7.17
CA PHE A 432 22.22 -26.50 7.21
C PHE A 432 22.52 -25.86 8.57
N THR A 433 23.80 -25.63 8.83
CA THR A 433 24.27 -24.81 9.96
C THR A 433 25.25 -23.80 9.39
N GLY A 434 24.94 -22.53 9.55
CA GLY A 434 25.68 -21.45 8.89
C GLY A 434 25.12 -20.08 9.23
N THR A 435 25.27 -19.17 8.29
CA THR A 435 24.95 -17.75 8.40
C THR A 435 23.69 -17.39 7.61
N HIS A 436 23.27 -16.13 7.69
CA HIS A 436 22.17 -15.63 6.84
C HIS A 436 22.58 -15.56 5.36
N ALA A 437 23.87 -15.43 5.06
CA ALA A 437 24.39 -15.57 3.69
C ALA A 437 24.12 -16.96 3.11
N ASP A 438 24.30 -18.00 3.93
CA ASP A 438 24.00 -19.38 3.53
C ASP A 438 22.51 -19.56 3.21
N LEU A 439 21.64 -19.03 4.07
CA LEU A 439 20.19 -19.04 3.84
C LEU A 439 19.84 -18.39 2.49
N LEU A 440 20.39 -17.20 2.25
CA LEU A 440 20.20 -16.46 1.00
C LEU A 440 20.63 -17.32 -0.20
N ILE A 441 21.86 -17.83 -0.22
CA ILE A 441 22.36 -18.66 -1.32
C ILE A 441 21.49 -19.90 -1.56
N ILE A 442 21.07 -20.59 -0.49
CA ILE A 442 20.25 -21.80 -0.60
C ILE A 442 18.85 -21.48 -1.18
N VAL A 443 18.22 -20.40 -0.73
CA VAL A 443 16.90 -19.98 -1.24
C VAL A 443 17.00 -19.54 -2.70
N PHE A 444 18.01 -18.72 -3.05
CA PHE A 444 18.23 -18.28 -4.42
C PHE A 444 18.55 -19.44 -5.37
N HIS A 445 19.39 -20.39 -4.95
CA HIS A 445 19.62 -21.63 -5.70
C HIS A 445 18.30 -22.35 -6.00
N LYS A 446 17.43 -22.47 -5.00
CA LYS A 446 16.15 -23.15 -5.16
C LYS A 446 15.20 -22.40 -6.08
N ILE A 447 15.12 -21.08 -5.99
CA ILE A 447 14.33 -20.24 -6.89
C ILE A 447 14.83 -20.38 -8.33
N ILE A 448 16.13 -20.37 -8.54
CA ILE A 448 16.73 -20.49 -9.88
C ILE A 448 16.49 -21.90 -10.48
N THR A 449 16.60 -22.95 -9.67
CA THR A 449 16.53 -24.34 -10.17
C THR A 449 15.11 -24.92 -10.24
N SER A 450 14.19 -24.43 -9.40
CA SER A 450 12.80 -24.92 -9.32
C SER A 450 11.74 -23.85 -9.60
N GLY A 451 12.16 -22.63 -9.92
CA GLY A 451 11.26 -21.52 -10.20
C GLY A 451 10.63 -21.58 -11.59
N HIS A 452 9.57 -20.80 -11.77
CA HIS A 452 8.85 -20.71 -13.03
C HIS A 452 9.66 -19.99 -14.13
N GLN A 453 9.42 -20.32 -15.41
CA GLN A 453 10.19 -19.84 -16.57
C GLN A 453 10.15 -18.32 -16.80
N ARG A 454 9.15 -17.61 -16.26
CA ARG A 454 9.06 -16.14 -16.35
C ARG A 454 10.04 -15.43 -15.40
N LEU A 455 10.59 -16.14 -14.41
CA LEU A 455 11.60 -15.57 -13.52
C LEU A 455 12.91 -15.42 -14.31
N GLN A 456 13.28 -14.18 -14.62
CA GLN A 456 14.54 -13.86 -15.29
C GLN A 456 15.71 -14.15 -14.32
N PRO A 457 16.54 -15.20 -14.54
CA PRO A 457 17.57 -15.61 -13.59
C PRO A 457 18.63 -14.53 -13.30
N LEU A 458 18.74 -13.51 -14.17
CA LEU A 458 19.71 -12.41 -14.06
C LEU A 458 19.57 -11.60 -12.77
N PHE A 459 18.33 -11.28 -12.35
CA PHE A 459 18.11 -10.52 -11.12
C PHE A 459 18.49 -11.32 -9.86
N PHE A 460 18.42 -12.64 -9.94
CA PHE A 460 18.69 -13.55 -8.82
C PHE A 460 20.18 -13.79 -8.59
N ILE A 461 21.00 -13.68 -9.63
CA ILE A 461 22.46 -13.86 -9.57
C ILE A 461 23.20 -12.55 -9.25
N CYS A 462 22.64 -11.41 -9.64
CA CYS A 462 23.21 -10.09 -9.32
C CYS A 462 23.35 -9.88 -7.80
N LEU A 463 22.41 -10.43 -7.02
CA LEU A 463 22.41 -10.35 -5.57
C LEU A 463 23.63 -11.00 -4.91
N PRO A 464 23.90 -12.31 -5.12
CA PRO A 464 25.14 -12.94 -4.68
C PRO A 464 26.39 -12.21 -5.14
N SER A 465 26.46 -11.71 -6.38
CA SER A 465 27.66 -11.00 -6.86
C SER A 465 27.90 -9.70 -6.09
N THR A 466 26.85 -8.93 -5.77
CA THR A 466 26.99 -7.68 -4.99
C THR A 466 27.46 -7.93 -3.56
N VAL A 467 26.98 -8.99 -2.89
CA VAL A 467 27.36 -9.27 -1.49
C VAL A 467 28.62 -10.14 -1.35
N SER A 468 29.04 -10.81 -2.43
CA SER A 468 30.16 -11.77 -2.45
C SER A 468 31.47 -11.26 -1.84
N PRO A 469 31.87 -9.97 -1.97
CA PRO A 469 33.10 -9.48 -1.33
C PRO A 469 33.09 -9.56 0.19
N TYR A 470 31.91 -9.71 0.82
CA TYR A 470 31.74 -9.66 2.27
C TYR A 470 31.45 -11.02 2.90
N LEU A 471 31.22 -12.06 2.10
CA LEU A 471 30.75 -13.37 2.59
C LEU A 471 31.88 -14.16 3.24
N LYS A 472 31.70 -14.55 4.50
CA LYS A 472 32.67 -15.30 5.29
C LYS A 472 32.11 -16.64 5.72
N SER A 473 32.99 -17.64 5.82
CA SER A 473 32.69 -18.94 6.44
C SER A 473 31.43 -19.61 5.88
N LEU A 474 31.30 -19.63 4.55
CA LEU A 474 30.19 -20.32 3.88
C LEU A 474 30.14 -21.79 4.28
N SER A 475 28.93 -22.27 4.55
CA SER A 475 28.65 -23.68 4.82
C SER A 475 28.92 -24.53 3.57
N MET A 476 29.28 -25.79 3.79
CA MET A 476 29.44 -26.77 2.71
C MET A 476 28.17 -26.90 1.85
N VAL A 477 26.99 -26.75 2.44
CA VAL A 477 25.72 -26.82 1.73
C VAL A 477 25.60 -25.67 0.74
N ALA A 478 25.81 -24.42 1.18
CA ALA A 478 25.72 -23.24 0.31
C ALA A 478 26.82 -23.25 -0.77
N ALA A 479 28.05 -23.63 -0.42
CA ALA A 479 29.14 -23.76 -1.38
C ALA A 479 28.83 -24.78 -2.49
N ASN A 480 28.30 -25.95 -2.14
CA ASN A 480 27.86 -26.96 -3.11
C ASN A 480 26.72 -26.43 -4.00
N LYS A 481 25.83 -25.58 -3.47
CA LYS A 481 24.78 -24.95 -4.29
C LYS A 481 25.35 -23.98 -5.33
N LEU A 482 26.34 -23.17 -4.98
CA LEU A 482 27.02 -22.29 -5.93
C LEU A 482 27.74 -23.09 -7.03
N LEU A 483 28.46 -24.16 -6.66
CA LEU A 483 29.12 -25.03 -7.64
C LEU A 483 28.12 -25.71 -8.58
N HIS A 484 27.00 -26.20 -8.05
CA HIS A 484 25.94 -26.77 -8.88
C HIS A 484 25.38 -25.77 -9.90
N LEU A 485 25.22 -24.48 -9.54
CA LEU A 485 24.81 -23.46 -10.51
C LEU A 485 25.87 -23.25 -11.59
N LEU A 486 27.16 -23.29 -11.23
CA LEU A 486 28.26 -23.13 -12.19
C LEU A 486 28.28 -24.27 -13.19
N GLU A 487 28.18 -25.51 -12.70
CA GLU A 487 28.13 -26.70 -13.55
C GLU A 487 26.93 -26.63 -14.51
N ALA A 488 25.75 -26.27 -14.00
CA ALA A 488 24.54 -26.17 -14.83
C ALA A 488 24.65 -25.08 -15.90
N PHE A 489 25.09 -23.87 -15.51
CA PHE A 489 25.14 -22.71 -16.40
C PHE A 489 26.32 -22.71 -17.37
N SER A 490 27.39 -23.45 -17.09
CA SER A 490 28.52 -23.61 -18.00
C SER A 490 28.30 -24.68 -19.08
N THR A 491 27.19 -25.43 -19.04
CA THR A 491 26.89 -26.41 -20.09
C THR A 491 26.69 -25.74 -21.45
N THR A 492 27.20 -26.38 -22.51
CA THR A 492 27.10 -25.90 -23.89
C THR A 492 25.65 -25.64 -24.29
N TRP A 493 24.75 -26.58 -23.97
CA TRP A 493 23.33 -26.44 -24.29
C TRP A 493 22.70 -25.22 -23.62
N PHE A 494 22.97 -24.98 -22.33
CA PHE A 494 22.42 -23.83 -21.61
C PHE A 494 22.95 -22.51 -22.18
N LEU A 495 24.26 -22.38 -22.38
CA LEU A 495 24.87 -21.14 -22.87
C LEU A 495 24.34 -20.71 -24.24
N PHE A 496 24.11 -21.67 -25.14
CA PHE A 496 23.61 -21.37 -26.49
C PHE A 496 22.07 -21.31 -26.57
N SER A 497 21.34 -21.54 -25.47
CA SER A 497 19.87 -21.48 -25.47
C SER A 497 19.32 -20.04 -25.52
N ALA A 498 20.06 -19.05 -25.00
CA ALA A 498 19.68 -17.64 -25.08
C ALA A 498 20.91 -16.73 -25.04
N VAL A 499 20.83 -15.61 -25.77
CA VAL A 499 21.93 -14.64 -25.91
C VAL A 499 22.39 -14.08 -24.56
N GLN A 500 21.52 -14.01 -23.56
CA GLN A 500 21.84 -13.42 -22.25
C GLN A 500 22.44 -14.41 -21.25
N ASN A 501 22.46 -15.72 -21.57
CA ASN A 501 22.84 -16.76 -20.60
C ASN A 501 24.32 -16.69 -20.16
N HIS A 502 25.20 -16.14 -21.01
CA HIS A 502 26.61 -15.95 -20.64
C HIS A 502 26.80 -14.98 -19.48
N HIS A 503 25.89 -14.01 -19.28
CA HIS A 503 25.95 -13.09 -18.14
C HIS A 503 25.80 -13.84 -16.80
N LEU A 504 25.02 -14.93 -16.75
CA LEU A 504 24.83 -15.70 -15.52
C LEU A 504 26.12 -16.38 -15.08
N VAL A 505 26.88 -16.94 -16.03
CA VAL A 505 28.19 -17.53 -15.76
C VAL A 505 29.20 -16.45 -15.36
N PHE A 506 29.18 -15.29 -16.04
CA PHE A 506 30.05 -14.17 -15.70
C PHE A 506 29.88 -13.72 -14.24
N PHE A 507 28.65 -13.43 -13.81
CA PHE A 507 28.40 -13.00 -12.43
C PHE A 507 28.72 -14.09 -11.41
N LEU A 508 28.49 -15.37 -11.75
CA LEU A 508 28.83 -16.46 -10.84
C LEU A 508 30.35 -16.63 -10.69
N LEU A 509 31.13 -16.43 -11.75
CA LEU A 509 32.59 -16.36 -11.67
C LEU A 509 33.05 -15.15 -10.86
N GLU A 510 32.37 -14.01 -10.98
CA GLU A 510 32.63 -12.83 -10.17
C GLU A 510 32.40 -13.11 -8.67
N VAL A 511 31.35 -13.85 -8.30
CA VAL A 511 31.13 -14.31 -6.92
C VAL A 511 32.33 -15.10 -6.40
N PHE A 512 32.82 -16.09 -7.16
CA PHE A 512 33.97 -16.88 -6.74
C PHE A 512 35.24 -16.05 -6.64
N ASN A 513 35.49 -15.18 -7.63
CA ASN A 513 36.65 -14.29 -7.62
C ASN A 513 36.63 -13.37 -6.40
N ASN A 514 35.49 -12.76 -6.08
CA ASN A 514 35.35 -11.88 -4.92
C ASN A 514 35.57 -12.64 -3.61
N ILE A 515 34.98 -13.83 -3.45
CA ILE A 515 35.18 -14.64 -2.24
C ILE A 515 36.67 -14.99 -2.08
N ILE A 516 37.33 -15.45 -3.15
CA ILE A 516 38.76 -15.79 -3.09
C ILE A 516 39.61 -14.54 -2.81
N GLN A 517 39.37 -13.45 -3.53
CA GLN A 517 40.17 -12.23 -3.43
C GLN A 517 40.10 -11.58 -2.04
N TYR A 518 38.93 -11.56 -1.42
CA TYR A 518 38.71 -10.82 -0.18
C TYR A 518 38.72 -11.69 1.09
N GLN A 519 38.60 -13.01 0.98
CA GLN A 519 38.40 -13.91 2.12
C GLN A 519 39.42 -15.04 2.21
N PHE A 520 40.29 -15.19 1.21
CA PHE A 520 41.41 -16.10 1.29
C PHE A 520 42.52 -15.49 2.15
N ASP A 521 42.73 -16.03 3.34
CA ASP A 521 43.70 -15.52 4.32
C ASP A 521 45.17 -15.88 4.00
N GLY A 522 45.43 -16.66 2.94
CA GLY A 522 46.78 -17.12 2.55
C GLY A 522 47.10 -18.53 3.04
#